data_AF-A0A7K1DIC0-F1
#
_entry.id   AF-A0A7K1DIC0-F1
#
_cell.length_a   1.000
_cell.length_b   1.000
_cell.length_c   1.000
_cell.angle_alpha   90.00
_cell.angle_beta   90.00
_cell.angle_gamma   90.00
#
_symmetry.space_group_name_H-M   'P 1'
#
loop_
_entity.id
_entity.type
_entity.pdbx_description
1 polymer ?
#
loop_
_entity_poly.entity_id
_entity_poly.type
_entity_poly.pdbx_seq_one_letter_code
_entity_poly.pdbx_strand_id
1 'polypeptide(L)'
;NMWLQPGGHIDAGETVDQAALREAREETGLQLRHFTNELNDLPRFIHLDVHPGPRGHTHLDIRYLLVAENETFAPAEGESKEVRWFAWDQVLDTAEDGARGAILAARQIVKI
;
A
#
# COMPACT_ATOMS: atom_id res chain seq x y z
N ASN A 1 5.15 10.30 -16.12
CA ASN A 1 4.36 9.25 -15.47
C ASN A 1 4.77 9.17 -14.02
N MET A 2 3.79 9.10 -13.13
CA MET A 2 3.97 8.95 -11.68
C MET A 2 3.38 7.59 -11.30
N TRP A 3 4.12 6.79 -10.53
CA TRP A 3 3.61 5.55 -9.96
C TRP A 3 3.08 5.83 -8.58
N LEU A 4 1.98 5.17 -8.23
CA LEU A 4 1.33 5.28 -6.93
C LEU A 4 1.30 3.90 -6.28
N GLN A 5 1.37 3.87 -4.96
CA GLN A 5 1.02 2.66 -4.22
C GLN A 5 -0.49 2.41 -4.28
N PRO A 6 -0.94 1.13 -4.17
CA PRO A 6 -2.36 0.83 -4.05
C PRO A 6 -2.96 1.46 -2.79
N GLY A 7 -4.22 1.90 -2.86
CA GLY A 7 -4.95 2.41 -1.72
C GLY A 7 -6.20 3.21 -2.09
N GLY A 8 -7.18 3.17 -1.20
CA GLY A 8 -8.46 3.83 -1.37
C GLY A 8 -9.17 4.14 -0.06
N HIS A 9 -10.48 4.32 -0.13
CA HIS A 9 -11.28 4.70 1.03
C HIS A 9 -11.68 3.49 1.86
N ILE A 10 -11.98 3.74 3.13
CA ILE A 10 -12.52 2.72 4.03
C ILE A 10 -14.02 2.60 3.77
N ASP A 11 -14.49 1.39 3.49
CA ASP A 11 -15.91 1.11 3.33
C ASP A 11 -16.62 0.94 4.69
N ALA A 12 -17.94 1.10 4.67
CA ALA A 12 -18.74 1.00 5.88
C ALA A 12 -18.63 -0.40 6.52
N GLY A 13 -18.14 -0.45 7.75
CA GLY A 13 -17.99 -1.70 8.50
C GLY A 13 -16.60 -2.32 8.42
N GLU A 14 -15.68 -1.75 7.64
CA GLU A 14 -14.28 -2.18 7.58
C GLU A 14 -13.42 -1.46 8.60
N THR A 15 -12.38 -2.15 9.09
CA THR A 15 -11.24 -1.52 9.76
C THR A 15 -10.24 -0.97 8.72
N VAL A 16 -9.33 -0.10 9.15
CA VAL A 16 -8.35 0.52 8.25
C VAL A 16 -7.43 -0.52 7.59
N ASP A 17 -7.01 -1.55 8.33
CA ASP A 17 -6.19 -2.64 7.82
C ASP A 17 -6.95 -3.53 6.81
N GLN A 18 -8.24 -3.76 7.04
CA GLN A 18 -9.10 -4.48 6.11
C GLN A 18 -9.23 -3.74 4.78
N ALA A 19 -9.50 -2.43 4.83
CA ALA A 19 -9.57 -1.60 3.63
C ALA A 19 -8.23 -1.61 2.86
N ALA A 20 -7.09 -1.45 3.56
CA ALA A 20 -5.78 -1.51 2.92
C ALA A 20 -5.51 -2.84 2.20
N LEU A 21 -5.95 -3.96 2.77
CA LEU A 21 -5.82 -5.28 2.14
C LEU A 21 -6.79 -5.45 0.96
N ARG A 22 -8.03 -4.99 1.07
CA ARG A 22 -9.04 -5.05 0.01
C ARG A 22 -8.60 -4.21 -1.20
N GLU A 23 -8.34 -2.93 -1.01
CA GLU A 23 -7.93 -1.99 -2.07
C GLU A 23 -6.68 -2.51 -2.80
N ALA A 24 -5.67 -2.97 -2.06
CA ALA A 24 -4.48 -3.54 -2.68
C ALA A 24 -4.78 -4.80 -3.51
N ARG A 25 -5.73 -5.64 -3.11
CA ARG A 25 -6.16 -6.81 -3.89
C ARG A 25 -6.96 -6.41 -5.13
N GLU A 26 -7.85 -5.44 -5.01
CA GLU A 26 -8.67 -4.92 -6.12
C GLU A 26 -7.78 -4.28 -7.19
N GLU A 27 -6.86 -3.41 -6.78
CA GLU A 27 -6.00 -2.66 -7.71
C GLU A 27 -4.88 -3.49 -8.34
N THR A 28 -4.41 -4.55 -7.67
CA THR A 28 -3.27 -5.36 -8.18
C THR A 28 -3.67 -6.74 -8.69
N GLY A 29 -4.77 -7.30 -8.19
CA GLY A 29 -5.16 -8.70 -8.38
C GLY A 29 -4.28 -9.73 -7.68
N LEU A 30 -3.33 -9.29 -6.85
CA LEU A 30 -2.45 -10.20 -6.12
C LEU A 30 -3.19 -10.89 -4.97
N GLN A 31 -2.76 -12.11 -4.67
CA GLN A 31 -3.04 -12.76 -3.40
C GLN A 31 -2.14 -12.13 -2.35
N LEU A 32 -2.74 -11.32 -1.48
CA LEU A 32 -2.03 -10.56 -0.45
C LEU A 32 -2.43 -11.04 0.95
N ARG A 33 -1.51 -10.93 1.90
CA ARG A 33 -1.80 -11.01 3.34
C ARG A 33 -1.03 -9.92 4.09
N HIS A 34 -1.44 -9.64 5.33
CA HIS A 34 -0.66 -8.75 6.18
C HIS A 34 0.70 -9.37 6.52
N PHE A 35 1.73 -8.52 6.50
CA PHE A 35 2.92 -8.76 7.28
C PHE A 35 2.56 -8.48 8.75
N THR A 36 2.64 -9.50 9.61
CA THR A 36 2.23 -9.37 11.01
C THR A 36 3.42 -9.19 11.94
N ASN A 37 3.17 -8.63 13.11
CA ASN A 37 4.17 -8.50 14.17
C ASN A 37 4.27 -9.82 14.96
N GLU A 38 5.47 -10.38 15.07
CA GLU A 38 5.74 -11.63 15.81
C GLU A 38 5.23 -11.62 17.26
N LEU A 39 5.11 -10.45 17.89
CA LEU A 39 4.70 -10.32 19.29
C LEU A 39 3.20 -10.50 19.52
N ASN A 40 2.35 -10.19 18.53
CA ASN A 40 0.89 -10.13 18.73
C ASN A 40 0.06 -10.51 17.50
N ASP A 41 0.71 -10.92 16.41
CA ASP A 41 0.10 -11.28 15.12
C ASP A 41 -0.80 -10.19 14.51
N LEU A 42 -0.62 -8.93 14.91
CA LEU A 42 -1.37 -7.81 14.36
C LEU A 42 -0.74 -7.29 13.05
N PRO A 43 -1.57 -6.76 12.11
CA PRO A 43 -1.08 -6.09 10.92
C PRO A 43 -0.02 -5.02 11.21
N ARG A 44 1.06 -5.03 10.43
CA ARG A 44 2.16 -4.08 10.59
C ARG A 44 1.83 -2.74 9.94
N PHE A 45 1.37 -1.79 10.75
CA PHE A 45 1.38 -0.37 10.40
C PHE A 45 2.83 0.12 10.22
N ILE A 46 3.09 0.89 9.17
CA ILE A 46 4.46 1.35 8.83
C ILE A 46 4.58 2.86 8.67
N HIS A 47 3.49 3.56 8.34
CA HIS A 47 3.55 4.98 8.02
C HIS A 47 2.17 5.63 8.08
N LEU A 48 2.11 6.87 8.57
CA LEU A 48 0.97 7.76 8.41
C LEU A 48 1.46 8.98 7.64
N ASP A 49 0.93 9.18 6.43
CA ASP A 49 1.11 10.42 5.68
C ASP A 49 -0.10 11.34 5.89
N VAL A 50 0.15 12.63 6.13
CA VAL A 50 -0.90 13.63 6.36
C VAL A 50 -0.71 14.76 5.36
N HIS A 51 -1.65 14.89 4.44
CA HIS A 51 -1.56 15.90 3.38
C HIS A 51 -2.94 16.46 3.00
N PRO A 52 -2.99 17.63 2.32
CA PRO A 52 -4.26 18.19 1.86
C PRO A 52 -4.93 17.29 0.81
N GLY A 53 -6.17 16.90 1.07
CA GLY A 53 -7.04 16.22 0.12
C GLY A 53 -7.75 17.19 -0.83
N PRO A 54 -8.43 16.67 -1.87
CA PRO A 54 -9.25 17.48 -2.76
C PRO A 54 -10.42 18.10 -1.99
N ARG A 55 -10.95 19.24 -2.43
CA ARG A 55 -12.12 19.91 -1.79
C ARG A 55 -11.88 20.37 -0.33
N GLY A 56 -10.63 20.49 0.09
CA GLY A 56 -10.25 21.16 1.33
C GLY A 56 -10.33 20.31 2.60
N HIS A 57 -10.56 19.00 2.48
CA HIS A 57 -10.34 18.08 3.60
C HIS A 57 -8.87 17.65 3.69
N THR A 58 -8.50 16.97 4.77
CA THR A 58 -7.16 16.41 4.99
C THR A 58 -7.22 14.90 4.75
N HIS A 59 -6.29 14.37 3.97
CA HIS A 59 -6.07 12.92 3.87
C HIS A 59 -5.19 12.43 5.02
N LEU A 60 -5.51 11.24 5.49
CA LEU A 60 -4.76 10.47 6.47
C LEU A 60 -4.46 9.11 5.84
N ASP A 61 -3.33 9.01 5.14
CA ASP A 61 -2.94 7.75 4.51
C ASP A 61 -2.29 6.86 5.57
N ILE A 62 -3.07 5.95 6.12
CA ILE A 62 -2.60 4.95 7.09
C ILE A 62 -2.12 3.73 6.30
N ARG A 63 -0.82 3.43 6.37
CA ARG A 63 -0.20 2.42 5.50
C ARG A 63 0.26 1.20 6.27
N TYR A 64 -0.05 0.04 5.71
CA TYR A 64 0.30 -1.27 6.23
C TYR A 64 1.26 -1.99 5.29
N LEU A 65 2.09 -2.86 5.84
CA LEU A 65 2.93 -3.75 5.06
C LEU A 65 2.16 -5.01 4.67
N LEU A 66 2.07 -5.27 3.37
CA LEU A 66 1.46 -6.47 2.79
C LEU A 66 2.53 -7.35 2.15
N VAL A 67 2.27 -8.65 2.10
CA VAL A 67 3.11 -9.64 1.43
C VAL A 67 2.27 -10.31 0.36
N ALA A 68 2.83 -10.39 -0.86
CA ALA A 68 2.23 -11.13 -1.95
C ALA A 68 2.61 -12.62 -1.86
N GLU A 69 1.61 -13.47 -2.08
CA GLU A 69 1.73 -14.93 -2.12
C GLU A 69 1.84 -15.47 -3.55
N ASN A 70 1.65 -14.59 -4.53
CA ASN A 70 1.84 -14.83 -5.96
C ASN A 70 2.48 -13.59 -6.62
N GLU A 71 2.88 -13.73 -7.89
CA GLU A 71 3.48 -12.65 -8.67
C GLU A 71 2.63 -12.25 -9.90
N THR A 72 1.49 -12.90 -10.10
CA THR A 72 0.61 -12.66 -11.25
C THR A 72 -0.38 -11.55 -10.94
N PHE A 73 -0.25 -10.42 -11.64
CA PHE A 73 -1.21 -9.32 -11.57
C PHE A 73 -2.51 -9.65 -12.31
N ALA A 74 -3.64 -9.27 -11.71
CA ALA A 74 -4.97 -9.40 -12.32
C ALA A 74 -5.93 -8.33 -11.75
N PRO A 75 -5.68 -7.02 -11.97
CA PRO A 75 -6.51 -5.95 -11.41
C PRO A 75 -7.99 -6.09 -11.76
N ALA A 76 -8.85 -5.60 -10.88
CA ALA A 76 -10.29 -5.56 -11.12
C ALA A 76 -10.66 -4.66 -12.32
N GLU A 77 -11.86 -4.85 -12.87
CA GLU A 77 -12.34 -4.03 -13.98
C GLU A 77 -12.51 -2.56 -13.54
N GLY A 78 -11.92 -1.64 -14.29
CA GLY A 78 -11.95 -0.20 -13.98
C GLY A 78 -10.70 0.30 -13.26
N GLU A 79 -9.82 -0.60 -12.79
CA GLU A 79 -8.59 -0.24 -12.10
C GLU A 79 -7.42 0.13 -13.02
N SER A 80 -6.30 0.51 -12.41
CA SER A 80 -5.05 0.93 -13.07
C SER A 80 -4.64 0.02 -14.24
N LYS A 81 -4.21 0.65 -15.34
CA LYS A 81 -3.85 -0.05 -16.59
C LYS A 81 -2.51 -0.79 -16.52
N GLU A 82 -1.65 -0.42 -15.58
CA GLU A 82 -0.32 -1.01 -15.41
C GLU A 82 -0.01 -1.17 -13.91
N VAL A 83 0.37 -2.38 -13.52
CA VAL A 83 0.83 -2.72 -12.16
C VAL A 83 2.19 -3.40 -12.28
N ARG A 84 3.14 -3.02 -11.41
CA ARG A 84 4.53 -3.47 -11.52
C ARG A 84 5.23 -3.56 -10.18
N TRP A 85 6.11 -4.55 -10.04
CA TRP A 85 7.09 -4.62 -8.97
C TRP A 85 8.31 -3.75 -9.27
N PHE A 86 8.77 -2.99 -8.26
CA PHE A 86 9.96 -2.16 -8.34
C PHE A 86 11.01 -2.65 -7.35
N ALA A 87 12.28 -2.62 -7.76
CA ALA A 87 13.39 -2.82 -6.84
C ALA A 87 13.53 -1.63 -5.87
N TRP A 88 14.05 -1.87 -4.67
CA TRP A 88 14.15 -0.85 -3.60
C TRP A 88 14.96 0.39 -3.97
N ASP A 89 15.96 0.24 -4.82
CA ASP A 89 16.80 1.31 -5.34
C ASP A 89 16.11 2.09 -6.46
N GLN A 90 15.26 1.43 -7.26
CA GLN A 90 14.52 2.06 -8.35
C GLN A 90 13.27 2.80 -7.90
N VAL A 91 12.56 2.25 -6.91
CA VAL A 91 11.22 2.75 -6.54
C VAL A 91 11.24 4.20 -6.05
N LEU A 92 12.34 4.63 -5.41
CA LEU A 92 12.50 5.99 -4.89
C LEU A 92 12.62 7.05 -6.00
N ASP A 93 12.96 6.65 -7.22
CA ASP A 93 13.08 7.54 -8.38
C ASP A 93 11.79 7.58 -9.22
N THR A 94 10.85 6.66 -8.99
CA THR A 94 9.64 6.48 -9.82
C THR A 94 8.32 6.73 -9.09
N ALA A 95 8.30 6.50 -7.78
CA ALA A 95 7.14 6.70 -6.94
C ALA A 95 6.90 8.19 -6.68
N GLU A 96 5.66 8.54 -6.36
CA GLU A 96 5.27 9.81 -5.78
C GLU A 96 5.98 10.10 -4.44
N ASP A 97 6.26 11.38 -4.17
CA ASP A 97 6.98 11.79 -2.95
C ASP A 97 6.31 11.31 -1.66
N GLY A 98 4.97 11.24 -1.66
CA GLY A 98 4.18 10.76 -0.53
C GLY A 98 4.51 9.31 -0.14
N ALA A 99 4.89 8.43 -1.06
CA ALA A 99 5.28 7.05 -0.76
C ALA A 99 6.62 6.92 -0.03
N ARG A 100 7.50 7.92 -0.16
CA ARG A 100 8.90 7.83 0.25
C ARG A 100 9.07 7.37 1.71
N GLY A 101 8.28 7.93 2.62
CA GLY A 101 8.33 7.57 4.04
C GLY A 101 7.97 6.09 4.29
N ALA A 102 6.91 5.61 3.64
CA ALA A 102 6.48 4.22 3.73
C ALA A 102 7.50 3.25 3.11
N ILE A 103 8.08 3.59 1.95
CA ILE A 103 9.11 2.77 1.29
C ILE A 103 10.34 2.60 2.19
N LEU A 104 10.83 3.69 2.78
CA LEU A 104 12.00 3.65 3.66
C LEU A 104 11.72 2.85 4.94
N ALA A 105 10.52 3.01 5.53
CA ALA A 105 10.08 2.23 6.68
C ALA A 105 10.00 0.73 6.35
N ALA A 106 9.36 0.38 5.22
CA ALA A 106 9.24 -1.00 4.77
C ALA A 106 10.63 -1.65 4.57
N ARG A 107 11.57 -0.95 3.91
CA ARG A 107 12.93 -1.46 3.67
C ARG A 107 13.67 -1.78 4.97
N GLN A 108 13.49 -0.99 6.02
CA GLN A 108 14.10 -1.26 7.33
C GLN A 108 13.49 -2.49 8.04
N ILE A 109 12.20 -2.76 7.81
CA ILE A 109 11.49 -3.88 8.42
C ILE A 109 11.84 -5.19 7.72
N VAL A 110 11.85 -5.21 6.38
CA VAL A 110 11.93 -6.45 5.60
C VAL A 110 13.35 -7.04 5.56
N LYS A 111 14.38 -6.33 6.05
CA LYS A 111 15.78 -6.80 6.22
C LYS A 111 16.22 -7.83 5.16
N ILE A 112 16.24 -7.39 3.90
CA ILE A 112 16.88 -8.10 2.79
C ILE A 112 18.29 -7.57 2.64
#